data_AF-A0A539DTG6-F1
#
_entry.id   AF-A0A539DTG6-F1
#
_cell.length_a   1.000
_cell.length_b   1.000
_cell.length_c   1.000
_cell.angle_alpha   90.00
_cell.angle_beta   90.00
_cell.angle_gamma   90.00
#
_symmetry.space_group_name_H-M   'P 1'
#
loop_
_entity.id
_entity.type
_entity.pdbx_description
1 polymer ?
#
loop_
_entity_poly.entity_id
_entity_poly.type
_entity_poly.pdbx_seq_one_letter_code
_entity_poly.pdbx_strand_id
1 'polypeptide(L)'
;MTVVAASTERPRVVRYSTSAVQSGPVPAGPLTLSIEYDRPLGSAPRASVDQPGTNDLPPSPMSGSGRTWSLVYTVPPDNRSFNLDGTNRFSVTGGADSLGLGAEDYTTAAAFVTDTIPPTVRFSYPTEGAVVSGVLLVTGTVSDSSGGGRVLLCW
;
A
#
# COMPACT_ATOMS: atom_id res chain seq x y z
N MET A 1 -43.93 -14.78 20.18
CA MET A 1 -43.36 -13.77 19.27
C MET A 1 -42.09 -13.25 19.93
N THR A 2 -40.94 -13.87 19.64
CA THR A 2 -39.66 -13.49 20.26
C THR A 2 -39.15 -12.27 19.51
N VAL A 3 -39.21 -11.10 20.15
CA VAL A 3 -38.58 -9.89 19.63
C VAL A 3 -37.07 -10.10 19.83
N VAL A 4 -36.36 -10.49 18.78
CA VAL A 4 -34.90 -10.45 18.77
C VAL A 4 -34.55 -8.97 18.83
N ALA A 5 -33.94 -8.52 19.93
CA ALA A 5 -33.47 -7.14 20.04
C ALA A 5 -32.55 -6.85 18.85
N ALA A 6 -32.84 -5.78 18.10
CA ALA A 6 -31.93 -5.30 17.07
C ALA A 6 -30.59 -4.97 17.74
N SER A 7 -29.49 -5.51 17.20
CA SER A 7 -28.15 -5.20 17.71
C SER A 7 -27.91 -3.70 17.52
N THR A 8 -27.66 -2.99 18.61
CA THR A 8 -27.36 -1.54 18.61
C THR A 8 -25.88 -1.25 18.42
N GLU A 9 -25.08 -2.29 18.22
CA GLU A 9 -23.63 -2.16 18.07
C GLU A 9 -23.28 -1.82 16.62
N ARG A 10 -22.49 -0.76 16.43
CA ARG A 10 -22.07 -0.30 15.12
C ARG A 10 -21.13 -1.35 14.48
N PRO A 11 -21.23 -1.60 13.17
CA PRO A 11 -20.24 -2.40 12.46
C PRO A 11 -18.83 -1.85 12.66
N ARG A 12 -17.85 -2.70 12.95
CA ARG A 12 -16.44 -2.32 13.15
C ARG A 12 -15.52 -3.12 12.24
N VAL A 13 -14.40 -2.51 11.85
CA VAL A 13 -13.34 -3.20 11.10
C VAL A 13 -12.62 -4.18 12.04
N VAL A 14 -12.52 -5.44 11.63
CA VAL A 14 -11.80 -6.50 12.36
C VAL A 14 -10.48 -6.87 11.68
N ARG A 15 -10.33 -6.56 10.39
CA ARG A 15 -9.12 -6.84 9.63
C ARG A 15 -8.90 -5.77 8.57
N TYR A 16 -7.63 -5.40 8.42
CA TYR A 16 -7.09 -4.65 7.30
C TYR A 16 -5.98 -5.48 6.66
N SER A 17 -5.90 -5.48 5.33
CA SER A 17 -4.82 -6.16 4.58
C SER A 17 -4.55 -5.48 3.24
N THR A 18 -3.34 -5.66 2.73
CA THR A 18 -2.95 -5.24 1.38
C THR A 18 -2.61 -6.45 0.51
N SER A 19 -2.65 -6.26 -0.81
CA SER A 19 -2.18 -7.25 -1.79
C SER A 19 -0.65 -7.34 -1.90
N ALA A 20 0.09 -6.37 -1.36
CA ALA A 20 1.54 -6.42 -1.29
C ALA A 20 1.99 -7.39 -0.19
N VAL A 21 3.12 -8.07 -0.43
CA VAL A 21 3.75 -8.92 0.59
C VAL A 21 4.27 -7.99 1.70
N GLN A 22 3.76 -8.14 2.93
CA GLN A 22 4.08 -7.28 4.08
C GLN A 22 5.56 -7.27 4.53
N SER A 23 6.45 -7.97 3.83
CA SER A 23 7.86 -8.07 4.18
C SER A 23 8.74 -6.97 3.59
N GLY A 24 8.20 -6.02 2.82
CA GLY A 24 8.99 -4.94 2.24
C GLY A 24 8.15 -3.73 1.80
N PRO A 25 8.83 -2.64 1.42
CA PRO A 25 8.18 -1.48 0.83
C PRO A 25 7.37 -1.82 -0.43
N VAL A 26 6.29 -1.09 -0.65
CA VAL A 26 5.41 -1.24 -1.80
C VAL A 26 5.94 -0.41 -2.97
N PRO A 27 6.19 -1.03 -4.15
CA PRO A 27 6.60 -0.30 -5.35
C PRO A 27 5.45 0.49 -5.96
N ALA A 28 5.77 1.36 -6.93
CA ALA A 28 4.77 2.08 -7.69
C ALA A 28 3.86 1.11 -8.47
N GLY A 29 2.57 1.45 -8.58
CA GLY A 29 1.58 0.63 -9.29
C GLY A 29 0.34 0.30 -8.47
N PRO A 30 -0.52 -0.60 -8.97
CA PRO A 30 -1.79 -0.92 -8.32
C PRO A 30 -1.58 -1.73 -7.04
N LEU A 31 -2.17 -1.24 -5.95
CA LEU A 31 -2.23 -1.87 -4.64
C LEU A 31 -3.70 -2.05 -4.25
N THR A 32 -4.13 -3.29 -4.05
CA THR A 32 -5.45 -3.57 -3.48
C THR A 32 -5.39 -3.47 -1.95
N LEU A 33 -6.21 -2.60 -1.38
CA LEU A 33 -6.47 -2.44 0.05
C LEU A 33 -7.79 -3.12 0.38
N SER A 34 -7.82 -3.96 1.40
CA SER A 34 -9.03 -4.69 1.80
C SER A 34 -9.30 -4.55 3.28
N ILE A 35 -10.59 -4.49 3.61
CA ILE A 35 -11.10 -4.50 4.97
C ILE A 35 -12.14 -5.58 5.15
N GLU A 36 -12.21 -6.09 6.37
CA GLU A 36 -13.27 -6.97 6.82
C GLU A 36 -13.96 -6.35 8.04
N TYR A 37 -15.28 -6.31 8.03
CA TYR A 37 -16.11 -5.93 9.17
C TYR A 37 -16.53 -7.15 10.00
N ASP A 38 -16.86 -6.92 11.27
CA ASP A 38 -17.46 -7.93 12.15
C ASP A 38 -18.85 -8.38 11.68
N ARG A 39 -19.57 -7.51 10.94
CA ARG A 39 -20.92 -7.73 10.41
C ARG A 39 -21.09 -7.11 9.01
N PRO A 40 -22.07 -7.56 8.22
CA PRO A 40 -22.24 -7.07 6.85
C PRO A 40 -22.74 -5.62 6.81
N LEU A 41 -22.21 -4.85 5.86
CA LEU A 41 -22.74 -3.55 5.47
C LEU A 41 -23.76 -3.71 4.33
N GLY A 42 -24.83 -2.92 4.39
CA GLY A 42 -25.82 -2.73 3.33
C GLY A 42 -25.48 -1.59 2.37
N SER A 43 -24.52 -0.72 2.72
CA SER A 43 -24.02 0.34 1.84
C SER A 43 -22.49 0.40 1.82
N ALA A 44 -21.94 0.88 0.69
CA ALA A 44 -20.50 0.93 0.49
C ALA A 44 -19.84 1.96 1.42
N PRO A 45 -18.77 1.59 2.16
CA PRO A 45 -17.94 2.55 2.87
C PRO A 45 -17.06 3.33 1.89
N ARG A 46 -16.47 4.42 2.38
CA ARG A 46 -15.48 5.22 1.64
C ARG A 46 -14.13 5.08 2.29
N ALA A 47 -13.07 5.15 1.50
CA ALA A 47 -11.71 5.07 1.98
C ALA A 47 -10.82 6.17 1.39
N SER A 48 -9.86 6.63 2.17
CA SER A 48 -8.81 7.56 1.77
C SER A 48 -7.44 7.02 2.14
N VAL A 49 -6.43 7.50 1.40
CA VAL A 49 -5.01 7.24 1.69
C VAL A 49 -4.35 8.59 1.87
N ASP A 50 -3.82 8.82 3.06
CA ASP A 50 -2.97 9.94 3.41
C ASP A 50 -1.52 9.48 3.19
N GLN A 51 -0.88 10.06 2.17
CA GLN A 51 0.46 9.68 1.74
C GLN A 51 1.46 10.79 2.09
N PRO A 52 2.76 10.46 2.28
CA PRO A 52 3.76 11.49 2.43
C PRO A 52 3.76 12.45 1.22
N GLY A 53 3.84 13.75 1.51
CA GLY A 53 3.68 14.80 0.50
C GLY A 53 2.33 15.50 0.63
N THR A 54 1.66 15.77 -0.49
CA THR A 54 0.37 16.49 -0.49
C THR A 54 -0.68 15.88 -1.43
N ASN A 55 -0.34 14.82 -2.18
CA ASN A 55 -1.24 14.25 -3.18
C ASN A 55 -2.02 13.06 -2.63
N ASP A 56 -2.88 13.29 -1.65
CA ASP A 56 -3.63 12.20 -1.02
C ASP A 56 -4.70 11.59 -1.93
N LEU A 57 -5.04 10.33 -1.70
CA LEU A 57 -6.26 9.76 -2.26
C LEU A 57 -7.46 10.27 -1.44
N PRO A 58 -8.36 11.09 -2.01
CA PRO A 58 -9.52 11.57 -1.27
C PRO A 58 -10.53 10.44 -1.01
N PRO A 59 -11.49 10.62 -0.07
CA PRO A 59 -12.50 9.64 0.26
C PRO A 59 -13.27 9.10 -0.97
N SER A 60 -12.93 7.87 -1.36
CA SER A 60 -13.43 7.20 -2.56
C SER A 60 -14.24 5.96 -2.18
N PRO A 61 -15.33 5.63 -2.90
CA PRO A 61 -16.15 4.47 -2.56
C PRO A 61 -15.37 3.17 -2.71
N MET A 62 -15.52 2.27 -1.74
CA MET A 62 -14.97 0.92 -1.84
C MET A 62 -15.89 0.01 -2.66
N SER A 63 -15.32 -1.02 -3.28
CA SER A 63 -16.04 -2.07 -4.01
C SER A 63 -16.08 -3.34 -3.19
N GLY A 64 -17.23 -4.01 -3.12
CA GLY A 64 -17.39 -5.20 -2.30
C GLY A 64 -18.85 -5.42 -1.90
N SER A 65 -19.06 -6.33 -0.96
CA SER A 65 -20.39 -6.57 -0.39
C SER A 65 -20.29 -7.30 0.94
N GLY A 66 -21.34 -7.18 1.75
CA GLY A 66 -21.41 -7.82 3.05
C GLY A 66 -20.27 -7.34 3.95
N ARG A 67 -19.40 -8.27 4.35
CA ARG A 67 -18.32 -8.00 5.31
C ARG A 67 -17.03 -7.51 4.68
N THR A 68 -16.83 -7.75 3.38
CA THR A 68 -15.54 -7.53 2.73
C THR A 68 -15.63 -6.46 1.68
N TRP A 69 -14.73 -5.48 1.79
CA TRP A 69 -14.67 -4.34 0.89
C TRP A 69 -13.23 -4.08 0.49
N SER A 70 -13.02 -3.70 -0.76
CA SER A 70 -11.71 -3.47 -1.34
C SER A 70 -11.66 -2.17 -2.13
N LEU A 71 -10.50 -1.54 -2.14
CA LEU A 71 -10.19 -0.35 -2.93
C LEU A 71 -8.87 -0.62 -3.67
N VAL A 72 -8.84 -0.34 -4.97
CA VAL A 72 -7.59 -0.32 -5.73
C VAL A 72 -7.01 1.08 -5.63
N TYR A 73 -5.88 1.20 -4.94
CA TYR A 73 -5.10 2.41 -4.85
C TYR A 73 -3.90 2.30 -5.81
N THR A 74 -3.67 3.31 -6.64
CA THR A 74 -2.47 3.37 -7.47
C THR A 74 -1.39 4.12 -6.71
N VAL A 75 -0.37 3.41 -6.25
CA VAL A 75 0.83 3.99 -5.64
C VAL A 75 1.56 4.82 -6.70
N PRO A 76 1.63 6.15 -6.55
CA PRO A 76 2.35 6.99 -7.50
C PRO A 76 3.87 6.87 -7.29
N PRO A 77 4.67 7.10 -8.34
CA PRO A 77 6.11 7.24 -8.16
C PRO A 77 6.44 8.52 -7.37
N ASP A 78 7.48 8.44 -6.55
CA ASP A 78 8.10 9.57 -5.86
C ASP A 78 8.57 10.59 -6.90
N ASN A 79 8.11 11.83 -6.72
CA ASN A 79 8.48 12.96 -7.58
C ASN A 79 9.21 14.06 -6.80
N ARG A 80 9.68 13.74 -5.59
CA ARG A 80 10.38 14.63 -4.65
C ARG A 80 9.63 15.92 -4.35
N SER A 81 8.29 15.87 -4.48
CA SER A 81 7.43 17.02 -4.31
C SER A 81 6.12 16.59 -3.66
N PHE A 82 5.09 16.29 -4.45
CA PHE A 82 3.74 16.01 -3.96
C PHE A 82 3.50 14.52 -3.66
N ASN A 83 4.23 13.63 -4.33
CA ASN A 83 4.29 12.21 -4.02
C ASN A 83 5.67 11.95 -3.42
N LEU A 84 5.70 11.57 -2.15
CA LEU A 84 6.92 11.20 -1.46
C LEU A 84 6.80 9.75 -0.97
N ASP A 85 7.90 9.01 -1.07
CA ASP A 85 8.00 7.69 -0.46
C ASP A 85 7.94 7.78 1.07
N GLY A 86 7.40 6.74 1.72
CA GLY A 86 7.34 6.65 3.17
C GLY A 86 6.08 5.99 3.72
N THR A 87 5.74 6.31 4.96
CA THR A 87 4.63 5.67 5.67
C THR A 87 3.29 6.27 5.26
N ASN A 88 2.41 5.43 4.73
CA ASN A 88 1.07 5.79 4.31
C ASN A 88 0.05 5.43 5.39
N ARG A 89 -1.02 6.23 5.49
CA ARG A 89 -2.13 6.00 6.42
C ARG A 89 -3.42 5.73 5.64
N PHE A 90 -4.10 4.65 5.99
CA PHE A 90 -5.37 4.26 5.41
C PHE A 90 -6.51 4.54 6.39
N SER A 91 -7.54 5.24 5.91
CA SER A 91 -8.75 5.56 6.65
C SER A 91 -9.99 5.08 5.92
N VAL A 92 -10.98 4.62 6.67
CA VAL A 92 -12.29 4.16 6.19
C VAL A 92 -13.37 4.84 7.00
N THR A 93 -14.35 5.41 6.31
CA THR A 93 -15.48 6.11 6.91
C THR A 93 -16.80 5.75 6.22
N GLY A 94 -17.88 5.94 6.96
CA GLY A 94 -19.23 5.67 6.45
C GLY A 94 -19.49 4.19 6.20
N GLY A 95 -20.46 3.91 5.31
CA GLY A 95 -21.10 2.60 5.23
C GLY A 95 -22.07 2.39 6.40
N ALA A 96 -23.10 1.60 6.17
CA ALA A 96 -24.11 1.28 7.16
C ALA A 96 -24.59 -0.15 6.94
N ASP A 97 -25.10 -0.79 7.98
CA ASP A 97 -25.77 -2.09 7.85
C ASP A 97 -27.12 -1.97 7.11
N SER A 98 -27.82 -3.10 6.96
CA SER A 98 -29.15 -3.13 6.32
C SER A 98 -30.24 -2.39 7.10
N LEU A 99 -30.00 -2.05 8.36
CA LEU A 99 -30.90 -1.28 9.23
C LEU A 99 -30.56 0.21 9.22
N GLY A 100 -29.50 0.62 8.51
CA GLY A 100 -29.03 2.00 8.42
C GLY A 100 -28.13 2.43 9.58
N LEU A 101 -27.69 1.51 10.43
CA LEU A 101 -26.73 1.82 11.49
C LEU A 101 -25.33 2.00 10.89
N GLY A 102 -24.78 3.21 11.02
CA GLY A 102 -23.48 3.56 10.45
C GLY A 102 -22.32 2.78 11.08
N ALA A 103 -21.38 2.34 10.27
CA ALA A 103 -20.14 1.70 10.72
C ALA A 103 -19.26 2.68 11.51
N GLU A 104 -18.42 2.17 12.40
CA GLU A 104 -17.38 2.95 13.06
C GLU A 104 -16.28 3.33 12.06
N ASP A 105 -15.77 4.55 12.18
CA ASP A 105 -14.62 4.99 11.40
C ASP A 105 -13.38 4.22 11.84
N TYR A 106 -12.54 3.86 10.87
CA TYR A 106 -11.33 3.10 11.11
C TYR A 106 -10.14 3.80 10.46
N THR A 107 -9.07 4.00 11.22
CA THR A 107 -7.83 4.56 10.68
C THR A 107 -6.62 3.80 11.23
N THR A 108 -5.78 3.33 10.33
CA THR A 108 -4.50 2.68 10.66
C THR A 108 -3.49 3.68 11.26
N ALA A 109 -2.53 3.21 12.05
CA ALA A 109 -1.40 4.05 12.47
C ALA A 109 -0.34 4.14 11.36
N ALA A 110 -0.02 2.99 10.76
CA ALA A 110 0.81 2.84 9.56
C ALA A 110 0.20 1.70 8.73
N ALA A 111 -0.22 2.02 7.51
CA ALA A 111 -0.93 1.09 6.64
C ALA A 111 0.06 0.24 5.82
N PHE A 112 0.98 0.93 5.15
CA PHE A 112 2.07 0.36 4.35
C PHE A 112 3.15 1.43 4.17
N VAL A 113 4.35 1.00 3.77
CA VAL A 113 5.45 1.89 3.42
C VAL A 113 5.68 1.80 1.93
N THR A 114 5.83 2.94 1.24
CA THR A 114 6.16 2.98 -0.19
C THR A 114 7.65 3.25 -0.38
N ASP A 115 8.19 2.63 -1.42
CA ASP A 115 9.53 2.88 -1.96
C ASP A 115 9.46 2.66 -3.48
N THR A 116 9.61 3.75 -4.21
CA THR A 116 9.37 3.78 -5.65
C THR A 116 10.57 4.32 -6.42
N ILE A 117 11.63 4.73 -5.71
CA ILE A 117 12.90 5.14 -6.31
C ILE A 117 13.75 3.89 -6.57
N PRO A 118 14.00 3.53 -7.84
CA PRO A 118 14.80 2.35 -8.14
C PRO A 118 16.28 2.55 -7.73
N PRO A 119 16.99 1.47 -7.35
CA PRO A 119 18.42 1.53 -7.09
C PRO A 119 19.19 1.95 -8.35
N THR A 120 20.28 2.69 -8.15
CA THR A 120 21.23 3.03 -9.22
C THR A 120 22.48 2.15 -9.10
N VAL A 121 22.93 1.57 -10.22
CA VAL A 121 24.17 0.79 -10.30
C VAL A 121 25.17 1.52 -11.18
N ARG A 122 26.44 1.59 -10.75
CA ARG A 122 27.55 2.13 -11.54
C ARG A 122 28.75 1.20 -11.46
N PHE A 123 29.28 0.78 -12.61
CA PHE A 123 30.54 0.05 -12.67
C PHE A 123 31.72 1.02 -12.68
N SER A 124 32.76 0.69 -11.92
CA SER A 124 34.04 1.42 -11.90
C SER A 124 35.19 0.59 -12.46
N TYR A 125 35.02 -0.73 -12.59
CA TYR A 125 35.97 -1.62 -13.24
C TYR A 125 35.29 -2.88 -13.80
N PRO A 126 35.74 -3.39 -14.98
CA PRO A 126 36.75 -2.81 -15.85
C PRO A 126 36.28 -1.51 -16.51
N THR A 127 37.22 -0.64 -16.87
CA THR A 127 36.89 0.56 -17.66
C THR A 127 36.49 0.16 -19.07
N GLU A 128 35.67 0.99 -19.71
CA GLU A 128 35.31 0.80 -21.11
C GLU A 128 36.57 0.62 -21.99
N GLY A 129 36.54 -0.38 -22.87
CA GLY A 129 37.67 -0.70 -23.75
C GLY A 129 38.79 -1.56 -23.14
N ALA A 130 38.70 -1.94 -21.85
CA ALA A 130 39.67 -2.86 -21.26
C ALA A 130 39.59 -4.25 -21.92
N VAL A 131 40.73 -4.78 -22.35
CA VAL A 131 40.84 -6.18 -22.77
C VAL A 131 40.92 -7.04 -21.52
N VAL A 132 39.91 -7.87 -21.30
CA VAL A 132 39.81 -8.74 -20.14
C VAL A 132 40.01 -10.20 -20.58
N SER A 133 40.79 -10.96 -19.80
CA SER A 133 40.99 -12.40 -20.02
C SER A 133 41.08 -13.13 -18.68
N GLY A 134 40.63 -14.39 -18.64
CA GLY A 134 40.56 -15.18 -17.40
C GLY A 134 39.43 -14.76 -16.46
N VAL A 135 39.63 -14.91 -15.15
CA VAL A 135 38.65 -14.50 -14.13
C VAL A 135 38.72 -12.99 -13.95
N LEU A 136 37.62 -12.30 -14.28
CA LEU A 136 37.49 -10.86 -14.14
C LEU A 136 36.82 -10.49 -12.82
N LEU A 137 37.52 -9.74 -11.98
CA LEU A 137 36.89 -9.03 -10.87
C LEU A 137 36.13 -7.83 -11.43
N VAL A 138 34.84 -7.72 -11.18
CA VAL A 138 34.05 -6.52 -11.53
C VAL A 138 33.79 -5.73 -10.26
N THR A 139 34.02 -4.41 -10.32
CA THR A 139 33.72 -3.52 -9.21
C THR A 139 32.77 -2.42 -9.64
N GLY A 140 31.92 -2.02 -8.70
CA GLY A 140 30.91 -1.02 -8.91
C GLY A 140 30.24 -0.64 -7.60
N THR A 141 29.44 0.40 -7.64
CA THR A 141 28.63 0.88 -6.54
C THR A 141 27.15 0.67 -6.85
N VAL A 142 26.40 0.35 -5.80
CA VAL A 142 24.94 0.32 -5.81
C VAL A 142 24.49 1.33 -4.79
N SER A 143 23.63 2.25 -5.19
CA SER A 143 23.06 3.25 -4.30
C SER A 143 21.54 3.20 -4.37
N ASP A 144 20.91 3.11 -3.20
CA ASP A 144 19.48 3.10 -3.00
C ASP A 144 19.19 3.92 -1.74
N SER A 145 18.25 4.88 -1.82
CA SER A 145 17.89 5.73 -0.68
C SER A 145 17.05 5.01 0.39
N SER A 146 16.50 3.86 0.04
CA SER A 146 15.40 3.17 0.71
C SER A 146 15.82 1.80 1.27
N GLY A 147 16.89 1.23 0.71
CA GLY A 147 17.65 0.13 1.29
C GLY A 147 17.40 -1.23 0.65
N GLY A 148 18.51 -1.93 0.32
CA GLY A 148 18.50 -3.33 -0.12
C GLY A 148 18.63 -3.53 -1.63
N GLY A 149 19.84 -3.34 -2.15
CA GLY A 149 20.16 -3.70 -3.54
C GLY A 149 20.60 -5.15 -3.68
N ARG A 150 19.99 -5.90 -4.62
CA ARG A 150 20.57 -7.13 -5.16
C ARG A 150 21.07 -6.85 -6.57
N VAL A 151 22.34 -7.14 -6.84
CA VAL A 151 22.92 -7.03 -8.19
C VAL A 151 22.94 -8.40 -8.82
N LEU A 152 22.30 -8.53 -9.98
CA LEU A 152 22.45 -9.67 -10.86
C LEU A 152 23.37 -9.24 -12.00
N LEU A 153 24.48 -9.96 -12.16
CA LEU A 153 25.38 -9.80 -13.30
C LEU A 153 24.95 -10.81 -14.37
N CYS A 154 24.52 -10.30 -15.52
CA CYS A 154 24.25 -11.10 -16.71
C CYS A 154 25.52 -11.07 -17.58
N TRP A 155 25.98 -12.25 -18.00
CA TRP A 155 27.14 -12.46 -18.87
C TRP A 155 26.71 -13.25 -20.10
#